data_AF-A0A9P1L495-F1
#
_entry.id   AF-A0A9P1L495-F1
#
_cell.length_a   1.000
_cell.length_b   1.000
_cell.length_c   1.000
_cell.angle_alpha   90.00
_cell.angle_beta   90.00
_cell.angle_gamma   90.00
#
_symmetry.space_group_name_H-M   'P 1'
#
loop_
_entity.id
_entity.type
_entity.pdbx_description
1 polymer ?
#
loop_
_entity_poly.entity_id
_entity_poly.type
_entity_poly.pdbx_seq_one_letter_code
_entity_poly.pdbx_strand_id
1 'polypeptide(L)' 'MKNLFSIGEVSKIKGVIIKALRYYHKMGILIPRHIDNTTGYRYYSIDQFILYVSRDKGKTWDYVKEVKDDN' A
#
# COMPACT_ATOMS: atom_id res chain seq x y z
N MET A 1 -9.55 10.44 -14.45
CA MET A 1 -8.91 9.27 -15.09
C MET A 1 -8.60 8.26 -14.01
N LYS A 2 -9.17 7.04 -14.05
CA LYS A 2 -8.87 5.98 -13.07
C LYS A 2 -7.66 5.20 -13.57
N ASN A 3 -6.46 5.61 -13.16
CA ASN A 3 -5.26 4.82 -13.39
C ASN A 3 -5.15 3.78 -12.28
N LEU A 4 -5.39 2.52 -12.65
CA LEU A 4 -5.19 1.36 -11.80
C LEU A 4 -3.78 0.83 -12.01
N PHE A 5 -3.09 0.51 -10.92
CA PHE A 5 -1.70 0.08 -10.90
C PHE A 5 -1.59 -1.22 -10.13
N SER A 6 -0.76 -2.13 -10.62
CA SER A 6 -0.34 -3.30 -9.86
C SER A 6 0.45 -2.90 -8.61
N ILE A 7 0.55 -3.81 -7.64
CA ILE A 7 1.36 -3.58 -6.43
C ILE A 7 2.83 -3.28 -6.75
N GLY A 8 3.37 -3.82 -7.85
CA GLY A 8 4.73 -3.59 -8.31
C GLY A 8 4.92 -2.19 -8.90
N GLU A 9 3.95 -1.71 -9.68
CA GLU A 9 3.96 -0.33 -10.21
C GLU A 9 3.83 0.68 -9.07
N VAL A 10 2.94 0.44 -8.11
CA VAL A 10 2.82 1.26 -6.90
C VAL A 10 4.14 1.31 -6.15
N SER A 11 4.79 0.16 -5.96
CA SER A 11 6.08 0.08 -5.26
C SER A 11 7.13 0.98 -5.92
N LYS A 12 7.20 0.97 -7.26
CA LYS A 12 8.11 1.82 -8.04
C LYS A 12 7.73 3.30 -7.95
N ILE A 13 6.44 3.64 -8.07
CA ILE A 13 5.96 5.03 -8.05
C ILE A 13 6.16 5.68 -6.68
N LYS A 14 5.95 4.94 -5.59
CA LYS A 14 5.97 5.48 -4.21
C LYS A 14 7.26 5.19 -3.45
N GLY A 15 8.17 4.37 -3.98
CA GLY A 15 9.38 3.94 -3.28
C GLY A 15 9.09 3.08 -2.04
N VAL A 16 7.93 2.44 -1.98
CA VAL A 16 7.53 1.58 -0.87
C VAL A 16 7.77 0.13 -1.25
N ILE A 17 8.41 -0.65 -0.40
CA ILE A 17 8.65 -2.07 -0.66
C ILE A 17 7.32 -2.85 -0.78
N ILE A 18 7.27 -3.83 -1.69
CA ILE A 18 6.08 -4.66 -1.93
C ILE A 18 5.60 -5.35 -0.65
N LYS A 19 6.52 -5.78 0.24
CA LYS A 19 6.21 -6.42 1.53
C LYS A 19 5.32 -5.54 2.41
N ALA A 20 5.64 -4.25 2.52
CA ALA A 20 4.85 -3.29 3.30
C ALA A 20 3.46 -3.08 2.69
N LEU A 21 3.36 -2.98 1.36
CA LEU A 21 2.06 -2.86 0.67
C LEU A 21 1.17 -4.09 0.91
N ARG A 22 1.75 -5.29 0.90
CA ARG A 22 1.02 -6.54 1.24
C ARG A 22 0.59 -6.56 2.70
N TYR A 23 1.43 -6.07 3.60
CA TYR A 23 1.10 -5.95 5.02
C TYR A 23 -0.08 -5.00 5.24
N TYR A 24 -0.08 -3.82 4.62
CA TYR A 24 -1.20 -2.88 4.69
C TYR A 24 -2.50 -3.45 4.15
N HIS A 25 -2.42 -4.24 3.07
CA HIS A 25 -3.60 -4.94 2.56
C HIS A 25 -4.11 -5.99 3.55
N LYS A 26 -3.23 -6.79 4.16
CA LYS A 26 -3.61 -7.75 5.20
C LYS A 26 -4.25 -7.08 6.42
N MET A 27 -3.80 -5.88 6.78
CA MET A 27 -4.34 -5.08 7.87
C MET A 27 -5.64 -4.34 7.50
N GLY A 28 -6.11 -4.43 6.25
CA GLY A 28 -7.28 -3.68 5.78
C GLY A 28 -7.04 -2.18 5.55
N ILE A 29 -5.80 -1.71 5.70
CA ILE A 29 -5.40 -0.31 5.46
C ILE A 29 -5.37 -0.02 3.96
N LEU A 30 -4.96 -0.99 3.15
CA LEU A 30 -4.85 -0.87 1.70
C LEU A 30 -5.73 -1.90 0.98
N ILE A 31 -6.92 -1.50 0.59
CA ILE A 31 -7.87 -2.39 -0.09
C ILE A 31 -7.70 -2.23 -1.61
N PRO A 32 -7.55 -3.31 -2.40
CA PRO A 32 -7.49 -3.18 -3.85
C PRO A 32 -8.79 -2.60 -4.40
N ARG A 33 -8.69 -1.69 -5.36
CA ARG A 33 -9.87 -1.10 -6.01
C ARG A 33 -10.47 -2.01 -7.07
N HIS A 34 -9.66 -2.92 -7.58
CA HIS A 34 -10.08 -3.93 -8.52
C HIS A 34 -9.31 -5.22 -8.29
N ILE A 35 -10.03 -6.33 -8.37
CA ILE A 35 -9.47 -7.68 -8.40
C ILE A 35 -9.90 -8.25 -9.75
N ASP A 36 -8.93 -8.67 -10.54
CA ASP A 36 -9.18 -9.42 -11.75
C ASP A 36 -9.73 -10.80 -11.36
N ASN A 37 -10.97 -11.09 -11.78
CA ASN A 37 -11.67 -12.32 -11.41
C ASN A 37 -11.12 -13.56 -12.13
N THR A 38 -10.38 -13.39 -13.23
CA THR A 38 -9.79 -14.48 -14.00
C THR A 38 -8.43 -14.87 -13.44
N THR A 39 -7.60 -13.89 -13.07
CA THR A 39 -6.21 -14.13 -12.65
C THR A 39 -5.98 -13.96 -11.14
N GLY A 40 -6.90 -13.32 -10.43
CA GLY A 40 -6.75 -12.95 -9.01
C GLY A 40 -5.79 -11.78 -8.78
N TYR A 41 -5.32 -11.11 -9.85
CA TYR A 41 -4.44 -9.96 -9.72
C TYR A 41 -5.16 -8.76 -9.10
N ARG A 42 -4.42 -8.04 -8.26
CA ARG A 42 -4.94 -6.92 -7.48
C ARG A 42 -4.39 -5.62 -8.02
N TYR A 43 -5.29 -4.67 -8.23
CA TYR A 43 -4.99 -3.36 -8.74
C TYR A 43 -5.44 -2.29 -7.75
N TYR A 44 -4.59 -1.29 -7.60
CA TYR A 44 -4.74 -0.19 -6.66
C TYR A 44 -4.72 1.12 -7.42
N SER A 45 -5.50 2.09 -6.98
CA SER A 45 -5.46 3.42 -7.57
C SER A 45 -4.56 4.34 -6.76
N ILE A 46 -3.90 5.29 -7.43
CA ILE A 46 -2.87 6.14 -6.79
C ILE A 46 -3.42 6.99 -5.62
N ASP A 47 -4.72 7.30 -5.64
CA ASP A 47 -5.46 8.00 -4.59
C ASP A 47 -5.70 7.16 -3.33
N GLN A 48 -5.64 5.82 -3.40
CA GLN A 48 -5.68 4.95 -2.21
C GLN A 48 -4.42 5.06 -1.35
N PHE A 49 -3.35 5.60 -1.94
CA PHE A 49 -2.07 5.82 -1.27
C PHE A 49 -1.93 7.25 -0.72
N ILE A 50 -3.04 7.98 -0.60
CA ILE A 50 -3.10 9.13 0.30
C ILE A 50 -3.09 8.54 1.70
N LEU A 51 -1.89 8.29 2.20
CA LEU A 51 -1.65 7.96 3.59
C LEU A 51 -2.24 9.12 4.39
N TYR A 52 -3.37 8.86 5.05
CA TYR A 52 -3.90 9.74 6.06
C TYR A 52 -2.84 9.83 7.17
N VAL A 53 -1.91 10.78 7.03
CA VAL A 53 -1.19 11.30 8.18
C VAL A 53 -2.20 12.19 8.90
N SER A 54 -3.17 11.56 9.57
CA SER A 54 -3.93 12.24 10.60
C SER A 54 -2.88 12.69 11.62
N ARG A 55 -2.62 13.99 11.71
CA ARG A 55 -1.82 14.60 12.78
C ARG A 55 -2.57 14.53 14.13
N ASP A 56 -3.29 13.44 14.36
CA ASP A 56 -3.90 13.18 15.65
C ASP A 56 -2.91 12.38 16.47
N LYS A 57 -2.47 13.01 17.55
CA LYS A 57 -1.34 12.58 18.37
C LYS A 57 -1.57 11.16 18.88
N GLY A 58 -0.74 10.21 18.47
CA GLY A 58 -0.42 9.09 19.35
C GLY A 58 -0.37 7.68 18.77
N LYS A 59 -0.78 7.42 17.52
CA LYS A 59 -0.68 6.06 16.94
C LYS A 59 -0.48 6.06 15.43
N THR A 60 0.64 6.58 14.93
CA THR A 60 1.00 6.31 13.53
C THR A 60 2.51 6.48 13.31
N TRP A 61 3.13 5.48 12.66
CA TRP A 61 4.44 5.46 12.00
C TRP A 61 5.67 4.84 12.67
N ASP A 62 5.58 4.23 13.85
CA ASP A 62 6.72 3.44 14.36
C ASP A 62 6.99 2.19 13.48
N TYR A 63 5.95 1.64 12.86
CA TYR A 63 6.04 0.37 12.11
C TYR A 63 6.82 0.46 10.77
N VAL A 64 6.97 1.63 10.18
CA VAL A 64 7.64 1.77 8.85
C VAL A 64 9.15 1.95 8.98
N LYS A 65 9.63 2.33 10.17
CA LYS A 65 11.07 2.35 10.44
C LYS A 65 11.62 0.95 10.72
N GLU A 66 10.84 0.06 11.34
CA GLU A 66 11.31 -1.29 11.70
C GLU A 66 11.52 -2.25 10.51
N VAL A 67 10.84 -2.05 9.37
CA VAL A 67 11.00 -2.97 8.22
C VAL A 67 12.28 -2.72 7.42
N LYS A 68 13.18 -1.84 7.88
CA LYS A 68 14.50 -1.60 7.27
C LYS A 68 15.65 -2.44 7.85
N ASP A 69 15.44 -3.18 8.95
CA ASP A 69 16.57 -3.78 9.68
C ASP A 69 16.75 -5.30 9.51
N ASP A 70 16.00 -5.96 8.64
CA ASP A 70 16.27 -7.36 8.30
C ASP A 70 16.90 -7.46 6.90
N ASN A 71 18.20 -7.17 6.84
CA ASN A 71 19.08 -7.51 5.71
C ASN A 71 20.03 -8.63 6.12
#